data_AF-A0A392RSX6-F1
#
_entry.id   AF-A0A392RSX6-F1
#
_cell.length_a   1.000
_cell.length_b   1.000
_cell.length_c   1.000
_cell.angle_alpha   90.00
_cell.angle_beta   90.00
_cell.angle_gamma   90.00
#
_symmetry.space_group_name_H-M   'P 1'
#
loop_
_entity.id
_entity.type
_entity.pdbx_description
1 polymer ?
#
loop_
_entity_poly.entity_id
_entity_poly.type
_entity_poly.pdbx_seq_one_letter_code
_entity_poly.pdbx_strand_id
1 'polypeptide(L)'
;YMRPLPSGDPLRPCEHEAIIEEEVEVEGTLATSLTGKINRMRQIAEDLLASGELPEGSCAQRDVQEIWEAENYARQYHMRGGGSGHATQ
;
A
#
# COMPACT_ATOMS: atom_id res chain seq x y z
N TYR A 1 -12.66 0.58 38.81
CA TYR A 1 -11.27 0.40 38.36
C TYR A 1 -11.11 -1.03 37.87
N MET A 2 -10.86 -1.23 36.57
CA MET A 2 -10.53 -2.54 36.02
C MET A 2 -9.03 -2.78 36.18
N ARG A 3 -8.66 -3.93 36.74
CA ARG A 3 -7.27 -4.35 36.97
C ARG A 3 -6.77 -5.02 35.68
N PRO A 4 -5.61 -4.65 35.11
CA PRO A 4 -5.04 -5.37 33.98
C PRO A 4 -4.70 -6.81 34.40
N LEU A 5 -4.95 -7.79 33.50
CA LEU A 5 -4.51 -9.17 33.70
C LEU A 5 -2.97 -9.25 33.58
N PRO A 6 -2.31 -10.10 34.39
CA PRO A 6 -0.86 -10.22 34.37
C PRO A 6 -0.38 -10.90 33.08
N SER A 7 0.67 -10.34 32.47
CA SER A 7 1.43 -10.96 31.37
C SER A 7 2.18 -12.17 31.93
N GLY A 8 1.88 -13.39 31.44
CA GLY A 8 2.58 -14.57 31.92
C GLY A 8 2.23 -15.91 31.25
N ASP A 9 1.01 -16.10 30.77
CA ASP A 9 0.64 -17.34 30.08
C ASP A 9 0.75 -17.17 28.55
N PRO A 10 1.41 -18.09 27.81
CA PRO A 10 1.45 -18.04 26.36
C PRO A 10 0.02 -18.09 25.81
N LEU A 11 -0.29 -17.18 24.90
CA LEU A 11 -1.58 -17.15 24.20
C LEU A 11 -1.88 -18.54 23.63
N ARG A 12 -3.11 -19.00 23.81
CA ARG A 12 -3.56 -20.26 23.24
C ARG A 12 -3.48 -20.17 21.71
N PRO A 13 -3.29 -21.28 20.98
CA PRO A 13 -3.21 -21.24 19.52
C PRO A 13 -4.37 -20.48 18.85
N CYS A 14 -5.60 -20.65 19.34
CA CYS A 14 -6.77 -19.93 18.84
C CYS A 14 -6.72 -18.41 19.08
N GLU A 15 -6.03 -17.95 20.13
CA GLU A 15 -5.88 -16.52 20.42
C GLU A 15 -4.79 -15.89 19.55
N HIS A 16 -3.73 -16.64 19.23
CA HIS A 16 -2.73 -16.23 18.23
C HIS A 16 -3.35 -16.14 16.83
N GLU A 17 -4.13 -17.13 16.41
CA GLU A 17 -4.81 -17.14 15.12
C GLU A 17 -5.77 -15.95 14.99
N ALA A 18 -6.54 -15.64 16.02
CA ALA A 18 -7.45 -14.49 16.03
C ALA A 18 -6.71 -13.14 15.88
N ILE A 19 -5.54 -12.99 16.52
CA ILE A 19 -4.72 -11.77 16.38
C ILE A 19 -4.15 -11.67 14.97
N ILE A 20 -3.64 -12.78 14.41
CA ILE A 20 -3.10 -12.81 13.05
C ILE A 20 -4.19 -12.49 12.02
N GLU A 21 -5.39 -13.04 12.18
CA GLU A 21 -6.54 -12.73 11.32
C GLU A 21 -6.90 -11.23 11.38
N GLU A 22 -7.00 -10.66 12.59
CA GLU A 22 -7.28 -9.24 12.79
C GLU A 22 -6.18 -8.35 12.15
N GLU A 23 -4.90 -8.69 12.34
CA GLU A 23 -3.78 -7.95 11.75
C GLU A 23 -3.81 -8.01 10.21
N VAL A 24 -4.10 -9.17 9.64
CA VAL A 24 -4.22 -9.35 8.17
C VAL A 24 -5.40 -8.56 7.61
N GLU A 25 -6.53 -8.52 8.30
CA GLU A 25 -7.69 -7.72 7.88
C GLU A 25 -7.39 -6.22 7.92
N VAL A 26 -6.79 -5.73 9.00
CA VAL A 26 -6.42 -4.32 9.15
C VAL A 26 -5.35 -3.93 8.13
N GLU A 27 -4.31 -4.75 7.96
CA GLU A 27 -3.26 -4.51 6.96
C GLU A 27 -3.80 -4.57 5.53
N GLY A 28 -4.71 -5.51 5.24
CA GLY A 28 -5.38 -5.62 3.94
C GLY A 28 -6.22 -4.39 3.58
N THR A 29 -6.96 -3.84 4.56
CA THR A 29 -7.74 -2.60 4.35
C THR A 29 -6.84 -1.37 4.18
N LEU A 30 -5.76 -1.27 4.96
CA LEU A 30 -4.77 -0.20 4.82
C LEU A 30 -4.04 -0.26 3.48
N ALA A 31 -3.60 -1.46 3.06
CA ALA A 31 -2.98 -1.68 1.76
C ALA A 31 -3.92 -1.28 0.61
N THR A 32 -5.19 -1.72 0.68
CA THR A 32 -6.21 -1.36 -0.33
C THR A 32 -6.44 0.16 -0.40
N SER A 33 -6.55 0.81 0.76
CA SER A 33 -6.72 2.27 0.86
C SER A 33 -5.50 3.02 0.30
N LEU A 34 -4.29 2.55 0.61
CA LEU A 34 -3.04 3.11 0.10
C LEU A 34 -2.93 2.95 -1.43
N THR A 35 -3.24 1.77 -1.97
CA THR A 35 -3.27 1.54 -3.42
C THR A 35 -4.28 2.45 -4.12
N GLY A 36 -5.45 2.67 -3.54
CA GLY A 36 -6.43 3.62 -4.06
C GLY A 36 -5.89 5.06 -4.12
N LYS A 37 -5.20 5.50 -3.06
CA LYS A 37 -4.57 6.83 -3.01
C LYS A 37 -3.47 7.00 -4.04
N ILE A 38 -2.58 6.01 -4.17
CA ILE A 38 -1.49 5.99 -5.16
C ILE A 38 -2.07 6.07 -6.59
N ASN A 39 -3.12 5.29 -6.88
CA ASN A 39 -3.76 5.35 -8.20
C ASN A 39 -4.35 6.73 -8.52
N ARG A 40 -4.95 7.39 -7.52
CA ARG A 40 -5.48 8.74 -7.69
C ARG A 40 -4.37 9.77 -7.91
N MET A 41 -3.27 9.68 -7.16
CA MET A 41 -2.12 10.57 -7.33
C MET A 41 -1.49 10.41 -8.73
N ARG A 42 -1.37 9.18 -9.21
CA ARG A 42 -0.87 8.90 -10.56
C ARG A 42 -1.72 9.53 -11.65
N GLN A 43 -3.05 9.43 -11.53
CA GLN A 43 -3.97 10.06 -12.49
C GLN A 43 -3.80 11.58 -12.52
N ILE A 44 -3.66 12.21 -11.34
CA ILE A 44 -3.42 13.65 -11.26
C ILE A 44 -2.07 14.02 -11.91
N ALA A 45 -1.02 13.25 -11.65
CA ALA A 45 0.29 13.49 -12.24
C ALA A 45 0.27 13.32 -13.77
N GLU A 46 -0.41 12.29 -14.26
CA GLU A 46 -0.60 12.05 -15.70
C GLU A 46 -1.36 13.19 -16.37
N ASP A 47 -2.48 13.64 -15.79
CA ASP A 47 -3.28 14.75 -16.31
C ASP A 47 -2.48 16.06 -16.34
N LEU A 48 -1.68 16.34 -15.31
CA LEU A 48 -0.82 17.53 -15.24
C LEU A 48 0.29 17.51 -16.29
N LEU A 49 0.89 16.34 -16.55
CA LEU A 49 1.91 16.19 -17.59
C LEU A 49 1.29 16.28 -18.99
N ALA A 50 0.11 15.70 -19.20
CA ALA A 50 -0.56 15.66 -20.50
C ALA A 50 -1.20 17.00 -20.89
N SER A 51 -1.69 17.77 -19.92
CA SER A 51 -2.31 19.08 -20.15
C SER A 51 -1.31 20.17 -20.55
N GLY A 52 -0.02 19.99 -20.22
CA GLY A 52 1.00 21.02 -20.43
C GLY A 52 0.78 22.28 -19.58
N GLU A 53 -0.02 22.19 -18.51
CA GLU A 53 -0.28 23.31 -17.59
C GLU A 53 0.99 23.73 -16.84
N LEU A 54 1.94 22.80 -16.69
CA LEU A 54 3.24 23.05 -16.09
C LEU A 54 4.24 23.54 -17.16
N PRO A 55 4.93 24.67 -16.94
CA PRO A 55 5.96 25.15 -17.85
C PRO A 55 7.07 24.11 -18.01
N GLU A 56 7.48 23.89 -19.26
CA GLU A 56 8.52 22.91 -19.56
C GLU A 56 9.86 23.31 -18.92
N GLY A 57 10.53 22.35 -18.26
CA GLY A 57 11.76 22.56 -17.51
C GLY A 57 11.57 23.18 -16.12
N SER A 58 10.34 23.46 -15.69
CA SER A 58 10.07 23.95 -14.33
C SER A 58 10.34 22.89 -13.27
N CYS A 59 10.64 23.33 -12.04
CA CYS A 59 10.75 22.42 -10.89
C CYS A 59 9.45 21.63 -10.70
N ALA A 60 8.28 22.29 -10.83
CA ALA A 60 6.99 21.64 -10.70
C ALA A 60 6.79 20.50 -11.72
N GLN A 61 7.17 20.70 -12.98
CA GLN A 61 7.09 19.63 -13.99
C GLN A 61 8.00 18.44 -13.63
N ARG A 62 9.23 18.73 -13.19
CA ARG A 62 10.19 17.69 -12.78
C ARG A 62 9.70 16.90 -11.57
N ASP A 63 9.16 17.58 -10.57
CA ASP A 63 8.63 16.96 -9.35
C ASP A 63 7.43 16.06 -9.67
N VAL A 64 6.51 16.52 -10.54
CA VAL A 64 5.36 15.72 -10.98
C VAL A 64 5.80 14.50 -11.80
N GLN A 65 6.83 14.65 -12.63
CA GLN A 65 7.38 13.54 -13.40
C GLN A 65 8.05 12.50 -12.50
N GLU A 66 8.80 12.91 -11.48
CA GLU A 66 9.41 12.01 -10.51
C GLU A 66 8.35 11.22 -9.71
N ILE A 67 7.25 11.87 -9.31
CA ILE A 67 6.11 11.21 -8.67
C ILE A 67 5.50 10.15 -9.60
N TRP A 68 5.24 10.50 -10.86
CA TRP A 68 4.66 9.57 -11.82
C TRP A 68 5.56 8.35 -12.06
N GLU A 69 6.88 8.56 -12.19
CA GLU A 69 7.86 7.49 -12.37
C GLU A 69 7.94 6.56 -11.15
N ALA A 70 8.00 7.13 -9.93
CA ALA A 70 8.03 6.36 -8.69
C ALA A 70 6.78 5.49 -8.52
N GLU A 71 5.61 6.03 -8.81
CA GLU A 71 4.34 5.30 -8.73
C GLU A 71 4.22 4.22 -9.81
N ASN A 72 4.72 4.48 -11.02
CA ASN A 72 4.74 3.49 -12.09
C ASN A 72 5.73 2.35 -11.80
N TYR A 73 6.88 2.67 -11.19
CA TYR A 73 7.85 1.68 -10.70
C TYR A 73 7.24 0.80 -9.59
N ALA A 74 6.60 1.40 -8.59
CA ALA A 74 5.93 0.65 -7.52
C ALA A 74 4.86 -0.31 -8.07
N ARG A 75 4.10 0.12 -9.09
CA ARG A 75 3.11 -0.73 -9.76
C ARG A 75 3.75 -1.90 -10.52
N GLN A 76 4.86 -1.68 -11.22
CA GLN A 76 5.59 -2.75 -11.92
C GLN A 76 6.07 -3.84 -10.94
N TYR A 77 6.51 -3.46 -9.74
CA TYR A 77 6.88 -4.42 -8.70
C TYR A 77 5.68 -5.16 -8.11
N HIS A 78 4.55 -4.48 -7.91
CA HIS A 78 3.32 -5.12 -7.47
C HIS A 78 2.81 -6.18 -8.47
N MET A 79 2.81 -5.86 -9.77
CA MET A 79 2.37 -6.78 -10.83
C MET A 79 3.34 -7.96 -11.04
N ARG A 80 4.60 -7.84 -10.62
CA ARG A 80 5.62 -8.89 -10.71
C ARG A 80 5.73 -9.74 -9.44
N GLY A 81 5.36 -9.20 -8.29
CA GLY A 81 5.37 -9.89 -6.99
C GLY A 81 4.07 -10.63 -6.63
N GLY A 82 2.97 -10.37 -7.35
CA GLY A 82 1.65 -10.98 -7.11
C GLY A 82 1.48 -12.43 -7.57
N GLY A 83 2.54 -13.25 -7.52
CA GLY A 83 2.47 -14.68 -7.79
C GLY A 83 2.05 -15.48 -6.56
N SER A 84 0.81 -15.34 -6.10
CA SER A 84 0.18 -16.36 -5.24
C SER A 84 -0.37 -17.47 -6.12
N GLY A 85 0.42 -18.53 -6.27
CA GLY A 85 -0.01 -19.80 -6.84
C GLY A 85 0.44 -20.93 -5.93
N HIS A 86 -0.38 -21.27 -4.94
CA HIS A 86 -0.36 -22.61 -4.38
C HIS A 86 -0.67 -23.60 -5.52
N ALA A 87 0.26 -24.49 -5.82
CA ALA A 87 -0.02 -25.71 -6.58
C ALA A 87 0.70 -26.88 -5.89
N THR A 88 -0.10 -27.65 -5.19
CA THR A 88 0.14 -28.97 -4.62
C THR A 88 0.84 -29.92 -5.59
N GLN A 89 1.90 -30.59 -5.13
CA GLN A 89 2.08 -32.06 -5.22
C GLN A 89 3.23 -32.53 -4.34
#